data_AF-D7TYF2-F1
#
_entry.id   AF-D7TYF2-F1
#
_cell.length_a   1.000
_cell.length_b   1.000
_cell.length_c   1.000
_cell.angle_alpha   90.00
_cell.angle_beta   90.00
_cell.angle_gamma   90.00
#
_symmetry.space_group_name_H-M   'P 1'
#
loop_
_entity.id
_entity.type
_entity.pdbx_description
1 polymer ?
#
loop_
_entity_poly.entity_id
_entity_poly.type
_entity_poly.pdbx_seq_one_letter_code
_entity_poly.pdbx_strand_id
1 'polypeptide(L)'
;MPPLTCSGLTTCSIAAVIVQMVGVSLFMLGFFPVKPTLSGVSGPESFRPPDHEVYNLTTPLPPPTHLKSLYQELSEIPPSFDRLILMVIDGLPAEFVLGKDGQPPSKALTDAMPYTQSLLKNGMAIGYHAKAAPPTVTMPRLKAMVSGAIGGFLDVAFNFNTQALLDDNLLGQFFSIGWKMVMLGDETWLKLFPGLFTRHDGVSSFYVKDTVQVDQNVSRHLGYELNRDDWDLLILHYLGLDHVGHIGGRNSVLMTPKLMEMDEVVKMIHLNTIVPQDDIKRQTLLVGAILISSLLFGLSFVFTPQTCAYVVVSDHGMTDNGNHGGSSYEETDSLVLFIGPTKYASDYASATHNTAYQVDIAPTLALLFGVPIPKNNVGVLIAEIFTSLTEDKNQIKKPNVIVVFIVQNCLGPNFTTTTISNDQQLRALELNSWQLLRLLEAQLPGLSCRSFNSDGFSDDQGLGISKCSGSMDEMFCCLYRNAKLLHSSWKLKTVSR
;
A
#
# COMPACT_ATOMS: atom_id res chain seq x y z
N MET A 1 32.04 49.25 30.74
CA MET A 1 32.48 48.06 29.97
C MET A 1 33.73 48.44 29.22
N PRO A 2 34.84 47.68 29.28
CA PRO A 2 36.02 47.98 28.48
C PRO A 2 35.69 47.85 26.99
N PRO A 3 36.29 48.68 26.10
CA PRO A 3 36.03 48.62 24.67
C PRO A 3 36.51 47.27 24.12
N LEU A 4 35.63 46.58 23.40
CA LEU A 4 35.97 45.34 22.69
C LEU A 4 37.10 45.63 21.69
N THR A 5 38.24 44.97 21.87
CA THR A 5 39.35 45.06 20.94
C THR A 5 38.99 44.32 19.64
N CYS A 6 39.55 44.75 18.50
CA CYS A 6 39.34 44.08 17.21
C CYS A 6 39.68 42.58 17.28
N SER A 7 40.72 42.20 18.05
CA SER A 7 41.07 40.81 18.31
C SER A 7 39.98 40.03 19.07
N GLY A 8 39.35 40.67 20.07
CA GLY A 8 38.22 40.09 20.80
C GLY A 8 37.01 39.84 19.90
N LEU A 9 36.67 40.81 19.03
CA LEU A 9 35.56 40.68 18.08
C LEU A 9 35.82 39.56 17.05
N THR A 10 37.04 39.46 16.53
CA THR A 10 37.43 38.38 15.59
C THR A 10 37.32 37.01 16.26
N THR A 11 37.78 36.88 17.51
CA THR A 11 37.70 35.62 18.26
C THR A 11 36.25 35.21 18.52
N CYS A 12 35.38 36.16 18.91
CA CYS A 12 33.95 35.91 19.07
C CYS A 12 33.28 35.50 17.75
N SER A 13 33.67 36.11 16.64
CA SER A 13 33.12 35.79 15.30
C SER A 13 33.52 34.39 14.85
N ILE A 14 34.79 34.01 15.03
CA ILE A 14 35.27 32.65 14.74
C ILE A 14 34.53 31.63 15.61
N ALA A 15 34.38 31.90 16.92
CA ALA A 15 33.65 31.02 17.81
C ALA A 15 32.17 30.86 17.41
N ALA A 16 31.50 31.95 17.01
CA ALA A 16 30.13 31.92 16.53
C ALA A 16 29.99 31.08 15.25
N VAL A 17 30.92 31.20 14.30
CA VAL A 17 30.94 30.37 13.08
C VAL A 17 31.15 28.89 13.43
N ILE A 18 32.05 28.57 14.37
CA ILE A 18 32.25 27.18 14.82
C ILE A 18 30.97 26.63 15.46
N VAL A 19 30.31 27.39 16.35
CA VAL A 19 29.04 26.98 16.96
C VAL A 19 27.97 26.78 15.89
N GLN A 20 27.90 27.66 14.88
CA GLN A 20 26.97 27.50 13.76
C GLN A 20 27.27 26.24 12.95
N MET A 21 28.54 25.96 12.64
CA MET A 21 28.94 24.75 11.92
C MET A 21 28.61 23.47 12.71
N VAL A 22 28.83 23.48 14.03
CA VAL A 22 28.44 22.37 14.91
C VAL A 22 26.92 22.22 14.95
N GLY A 23 26.18 23.32 15.09
CA GLY A 23 24.72 23.33 15.06
C GLY A 23 24.15 22.78 13.75
N VAL A 24 24.68 23.21 12.61
CA VAL A 24 24.33 22.67 11.29
C VAL A 24 24.69 21.20 11.20
N SER A 25 25.85 20.77 11.71
CA SER A 25 26.25 19.36 11.66
C SER A 25 25.32 18.48 12.50
N LEU A 26 24.96 18.91 13.72
CA LEU A 26 23.99 18.21 14.57
C LEU A 26 22.60 18.19 13.93
N PHE A 27 22.17 19.30 13.32
CA PHE A 27 20.93 19.35 12.55
C PHE A 27 20.97 18.36 11.38
N MET A 28 22.04 18.34 10.58
CA MET A 28 22.15 17.43 9.44
C MET A 28 22.12 15.96 9.88
N LEU A 29 22.82 15.61 10.96
CA LEU A 29 22.86 14.25 11.49
C LEU A 29 21.53 13.80 12.11
N GLY A 30 20.83 14.70 12.81
CA GLY A 30 19.57 14.39 13.50
C GLY A 30 18.32 14.52 12.64
N PHE A 31 18.30 15.49 11.72
CA PHE A 31 17.16 15.79 10.85
C PHE A 31 17.15 14.92 9.58
N PHE A 32 18.32 14.49 9.11
CA PHE A 32 18.45 13.62 7.95
C PHE A 32 19.11 12.27 8.29
N PRO A 33 18.47 11.43 9.12
CA PRO A 33 19.00 10.11 9.40
C PRO A 33 19.06 9.29 8.10
N VAL A 34 20.26 8.83 7.73
CA VAL A 34 20.42 7.82 6.69
C VAL A 34 19.93 6.50 7.28
N LYS A 35 18.75 6.05 6.86
CA LYS A 35 18.22 4.76 7.29
C LYS A 35 18.94 3.65 6.51
N PRO A 36 19.58 2.68 7.19
CA PRO A 36 20.09 1.49 6.51
C PRO A 36 18.94 0.81 5.75
N THR A 37 19.12 0.62 4.46
CA THR A 37 18.17 -0.11 3.60
C THR A 37 18.69 -1.51 3.34
N LEU A 38 17.75 -2.46 3.22
CA LEU A 38 18.04 -3.79 2.71
C LEU A 38 18.34 -3.69 1.22
N SER A 39 19.42 -4.31 0.78
CA SER A 39 19.83 -4.30 -0.63
C SER A 39 19.09 -5.36 -1.46
N GLY A 40 18.90 -5.05 -2.74
CA GLY A 40 18.26 -5.94 -3.71
C GLY A 40 16.74 -5.94 -3.62
N VAL A 41 16.15 -6.98 -4.23
CA VAL A 41 14.70 -7.13 -4.44
C VAL A 41 14.20 -8.32 -3.62
N SER A 42 12.99 -8.23 -3.07
CA SER A 42 12.32 -9.33 -2.37
C SER A 42 12.05 -10.50 -3.31
N GLY A 43 12.34 -11.71 -2.85
CA GLY A 43 12.11 -12.96 -3.58
C GLY A 43 11.51 -14.07 -2.72
N PRO A 44 11.81 -15.36 -3.02
CA PRO A 44 11.32 -16.52 -2.26
C PRO A 44 11.62 -16.47 -0.75
N GLU A 45 12.68 -15.78 -0.34
CA GLU A 45 13.05 -15.58 1.06
C GLU A 45 12.01 -14.79 1.86
N SER A 46 11.24 -13.92 1.20
CA SER A 46 10.20 -13.10 1.84
C SER A 46 9.02 -13.94 2.33
N PHE A 47 8.87 -15.17 1.84
CA PHE A 47 7.85 -16.12 2.27
C PHE A 47 8.32 -17.10 3.35
N ARG A 48 9.52 -16.87 3.90
CA ARG A 48 10.15 -17.72 4.92
C ARG A 48 10.53 -16.90 6.16
N PRO A 49 10.57 -17.52 7.35
CA PRO A 49 10.94 -16.82 8.57
C PRO A 49 12.40 -16.34 8.50
N PRO A 50 12.74 -15.20 9.13
CA PRO A 50 14.11 -14.64 9.11
C PRO A 50 15.19 -15.55 9.72
N ASP A 51 14.79 -16.47 10.61
CA ASP A 51 15.68 -17.43 11.25
C ASP A 51 16.11 -18.60 10.36
N HIS A 52 15.41 -18.83 9.26
CA HIS A 52 15.76 -19.93 8.36
C HIS A 52 17.09 -19.59 7.66
N GLU A 53 18.09 -20.45 7.80
CA GLU A 53 19.33 -20.32 7.03
C GLU A 53 18.95 -20.28 5.54
N VAL A 54 19.09 -19.08 4.97
CA VAL A 54 18.99 -18.89 3.53
C VAL A 54 20.24 -19.55 2.98
N TYR A 55 20.16 -20.83 2.62
CA TYR A 55 21.08 -21.37 1.64
C TYR A 55 21.07 -20.37 0.49
N ASN A 56 22.23 -19.78 0.21
CA ASN A 56 22.41 -18.82 -0.87
C ASN A 56 21.69 -19.35 -2.12
N LEU A 57 20.47 -18.87 -2.37
CA LEU A 57 19.78 -19.08 -3.63
C LEU A 57 20.44 -18.08 -4.60
N THR A 58 21.70 -18.35 -4.93
CA THR A 58 22.37 -17.83 -6.13
C THR A 58 21.81 -18.48 -7.40
N THR A 59 20.73 -19.25 -7.30
CA THR A 59 19.96 -19.75 -8.42
C THR A 59 19.30 -18.57 -9.13
N PRO A 60 19.50 -18.39 -10.45
CA PRO A 60 18.80 -17.39 -11.22
C PRO A 60 17.28 -17.58 -11.06
N LEU A 61 16.56 -16.46 -10.95
CA LEU A 61 15.10 -16.48 -10.87
C LEU A 61 14.53 -17.24 -12.06
N PRO A 62 13.54 -18.13 -11.83
CA PRO A 62 12.91 -18.87 -12.90
C PRO A 62 12.16 -17.92 -13.85
N PRO A 63 11.78 -18.38 -15.06
CA PRO A 63 10.96 -17.59 -15.99
C PRO A 63 9.68 -17.06 -15.32
N PRO A 64 9.12 -15.93 -15.78
CA PRO A 64 8.01 -15.24 -15.08
C PRO A 64 6.82 -16.13 -14.72
N THR A 65 6.42 -17.03 -15.63
CA THR A 65 5.29 -17.96 -15.39
C THR A 65 5.56 -18.93 -14.24
N HIS A 66 6.79 -19.46 -14.16
CA HIS A 66 7.20 -20.33 -13.06
C HIS A 66 7.42 -19.54 -11.76
N LEU A 67 7.81 -18.27 -11.86
CA LEU A 67 7.97 -17.40 -10.70
C LEU A 67 6.63 -17.09 -10.03
N LYS A 68 5.59 -16.78 -10.84
CA LYS A 68 4.22 -16.59 -10.33
C LYS A 68 3.73 -17.83 -9.57
N SER A 69 3.87 -19.02 -10.15
CA SER A 69 3.46 -20.26 -9.48
C SER A 69 4.28 -20.56 -8.22
N LEU A 70 5.59 -20.28 -8.24
CA LEU A 70 6.45 -20.44 -7.07
C LEU A 70 6.02 -19.53 -5.92
N TYR A 71 5.72 -18.26 -6.20
CA TYR A 71 5.26 -17.33 -5.18
C TYR A 71 3.90 -17.73 -4.60
N GLN A 72 2.98 -18.21 -5.44
CA GLN A 72 1.69 -18.74 -4.99
C GLN A 72 1.86 -19.95 -4.07
N GLU A 73 2.77 -20.86 -4.40
CA GLU A 73 3.07 -22.03 -3.58
C GLU A 73 3.68 -21.62 -2.23
N LEU A 74 4.66 -20.71 -2.24
CA LEU A 74 5.39 -20.29 -1.04
C LEU A 74 4.56 -19.38 -0.12
N SER A 75 3.71 -18.53 -0.68
CA SER A 75 2.87 -17.62 0.10
C SER A 75 1.85 -18.39 0.93
N GLU A 76 1.38 -19.54 0.46
CA GLU A 76 0.21 -20.26 0.99
C GLU A 76 -1.07 -19.37 0.98
N ILE A 77 -1.08 -18.31 0.17
CA ILE A 77 -2.20 -17.38 -0.01
C ILE A 77 -2.56 -17.35 -1.50
N PRO A 78 -3.73 -17.83 -1.91
CA PRO A 78 -4.16 -17.70 -3.30
C PRO A 78 -4.37 -16.21 -3.64
N PRO A 79 -3.96 -15.75 -4.83
CA PRO A 79 -4.24 -14.39 -5.26
C PRO A 79 -5.75 -14.17 -5.31
N SER A 80 -6.20 -13.04 -4.80
CA SER A 80 -7.63 -12.68 -4.79
C SER A 80 -8.08 -12.11 -6.13
N PHE A 81 -7.15 -11.55 -6.90
CA PHE A 81 -7.38 -10.86 -8.15
C PHE A 81 -6.32 -11.20 -9.19
N ASP A 82 -6.74 -11.20 -10.45
CA ASP A 82 -5.86 -11.38 -11.60
C ASP A 82 -5.49 -10.07 -12.28
N ARG A 83 -6.28 -9.00 -12.05
CA ARG A 83 -6.05 -7.66 -12.60
C ARG A 83 -6.21 -6.57 -11.57
N LEU A 84 -5.52 -5.46 -11.80
CA LEU A 84 -5.62 -4.25 -11.00
C LEU A 84 -5.86 -3.03 -11.89
N ILE A 85 -6.86 -2.22 -11.52
CA ILE A 85 -6.97 -0.83 -11.96
C ILE A 85 -6.63 0.05 -10.76
N LEU A 86 -5.56 0.86 -10.88
CA LEU A 86 -5.14 1.84 -9.89
C LEU A 86 -5.38 3.24 -10.43
N MET A 87 -6.38 3.92 -9.90
CA MET A 87 -6.69 5.30 -10.25
C MET A 87 -6.17 6.24 -9.17
N VAL A 88 -5.22 7.10 -9.53
CA VAL A 88 -4.72 8.19 -8.69
C VAL A 88 -5.47 9.46 -9.07
N ILE A 89 -6.08 10.11 -8.08
CA ILE A 89 -6.63 11.46 -8.20
C ILE A 89 -5.72 12.37 -7.38
N ASP A 90 -4.83 13.10 -8.06
CA ASP A 90 -3.83 13.96 -7.43
C ASP A 90 -4.52 15.00 -6.53
N GLY A 91 -4.03 15.11 -5.30
CA GLY A 91 -4.47 16.12 -4.34
C GLY A 91 -5.89 15.92 -3.79
N LEU A 92 -6.53 14.75 -3.91
CA LEU A 92 -7.86 14.49 -3.35
C LEU A 92 -7.81 14.23 -1.83
N PRO A 93 -8.32 15.16 -0.99
CA PRO A 93 -8.35 14.94 0.45
C PRO A 93 -9.41 13.88 0.79
N ALA A 94 -9.10 12.96 1.72
CA ALA A 94 -10.05 11.90 2.09
C ALA A 94 -11.37 12.44 2.61
N GLU A 95 -11.33 13.55 3.37
CA GLU A 95 -12.53 14.18 3.92
C GLU A 95 -13.54 14.68 2.87
N PHE A 96 -13.12 14.87 1.61
CA PHE A 96 -14.07 15.20 0.53
C PHE A 96 -15.01 14.05 0.20
N VAL A 97 -14.60 12.82 0.48
CA VAL A 97 -15.35 11.60 0.16
C VAL A 97 -15.87 10.91 1.41
N LEU A 98 -15.05 10.81 2.47
CA LEU A 98 -15.36 10.04 3.68
C LEU A 98 -15.91 10.90 4.81
N GLY A 99 -15.67 12.21 4.76
CA GLY A 99 -15.96 13.15 5.84
C GLY A 99 -14.83 13.20 6.87
N LYS A 100 -15.06 13.84 8.02
CA LYS A 100 -14.02 14.07 9.04
C LYS A 100 -14.62 14.05 10.45
N ASP A 101 -13.87 13.52 11.40
CA ASP A 101 -14.19 13.54 12.84
C ASP A 101 -15.62 13.02 13.16
N GLY A 102 -16.04 11.94 12.50
CA GLY A 102 -17.38 11.39 12.70
C GLY A 102 -18.48 12.03 11.83
N GLN A 103 -18.16 13.11 11.11
CA GLN A 103 -19.11 13.86 10.30
C GLN A 103 -18.97 13.49 8.82
N PRO A 104 -20.08 13.33 8.08
CA PRO A 104 -20.03 13.09 6.64
C PRO A 104 -19.49 14.32 5.88
N PRO A 105 -19.09 14.16 4.60
CA PRO A 105 -18.75 15.30 3.74
C PRO A 105 -19.90 16.31 3.65
N SER A 106 -19.56 17.55 3.31
CA SER A 106 -20.58 18.57 3.05
C SER A 106 -21.52 18.13 1.93
N LYS A 107 -22.78 18.60 1.96
CA LYS A 107 -23.78 18.25 0.95
C LYS A 107 -23.29 18.53 -0.48
N ALA A 108 -22.58 19.63 -0.71
CA ALA A 108 -22.04 19.96 -2.01
C ALA A 108 -21.02 18.94 -2.54
N LEU A 109 -20.21 18.34 -1.64
CA LEU A 109 -19.23 17.31 -1.99
C LEU A 109 -19.92 15.96 -2.21
N THR A 110 -20.87 15.60 -1.36
CA THR A 110 -21.70 14.40 -1.52
C THR A 110 -22.50 14.43 -2.84
N ASP A 111 -23.10 15.58 -3.17
CA ASP A 111 -23.83 15.80 -4.41
C ASP A 111 -22.89 15.86 -5.65
N ALA A 112 -21.58 16.12 -5.44
CA ALA A 112 -20.58 16.10 -6.50
C ALA A 112 -20.09 14.69 -6.83
N MET A 113 -20.14 13.74 -5.88
CA MET A 113 -19.70 12.36 -6.10
C MET A 113 -20.80 11.31 -5.80
N PRO A 114 -22.00 11.45 -6.38
CA PRO A 114 -23.15 10.63 -6.02
C PRO A 114 -22.93 9.12 -6.24
N TYR A 115 -22.16 8.72 -7.26
CA TYR A 115 -21.90 7.32 -7.54
C TYR A 115 -20.97 6.71 -6.50
N THR A 116 -19.85 7.36 -6.21
CA THR A 116 -18.87 6.96 -5.18
C THR A 116 -19.54 6.87 -3.81
N GLN A 117 -20.38 7.84 -3.46
CA GLN A 117 -21.19 7.81 -2.24
C GLN A 117 -22.16 6.62 -2.22
N SER A 118 -22.76 6.28 -3.36
CA SER A 118 -23.59 5.09 -3.48
C SER A 118 -22.79 3.79 -3.31
N LEU A 119 -21.54 3.72 -3.76
CA LEU A 119 -20.68 2.54 -3.57
C LEU A 119 -20.41 2.32 -2.07
N LEU A 120 -20.00 3.37 -1.36
CA LEU A 120 -19.78 3.35 0.09
C LEU A 120 -21.06 2.95 0.85
N LYS A 121 -22.21 3.57 0.52
CA LYS A 121 -23.49 3.28 1.16
C LYS A 121 -23.98 1.86 0.96
N ASN A 122 -23.74 1.29 -0.22
CA ASN A 122 -24.16 -0.08 -0.54
C ASN A 122 -23.15 -1.13 -0.07
N GLY A 123 -22.06 -0.72 0.58
CA GLY A 123 -20.97 -1.58 0.98
C GLY A 123 -20.30 -2.24 -0.22
N MET A 124 -20.20 -1.57 -1.38
CA MET A 124 -19.41 -2.01 -2.54
C MET A 124 -18.04 -1.34 -2.61
N ALA A 125 -17.81 -0.38 -1.71
CA ALA A 125 -16.51 0.22 -1.50
C ALA A 125 -16.24 0.40 0.00
N ILE A 126 -14.96 0.37 0.35
CA ILE A 126 -14.46 0.70 1.68
C ILE A 126 -13.35 1.75 1.57
N GLY A 127 -13.52 2.83 2.31
CA GLY A 127 -12.63 3.99 2.30
C GLY A 127 -11.75 4.07 3.55
N TYR A 128 -10.55 4.61 3.36
CA TYR A 128 -9.57 4.88 4.41
C TYR A 128 -9.06 6.31 4.28
N HIS A 129 -8.93 6.99 5.42
CA HIS A 129 -8.06 8.15 5.60
C HIS A 129 -6.61 7.65 5.58
N ALA A 130 -6.00 7.62 4.39
CA ALA A 130 -4.62 7.20 4.19
C ALA A 130 -3.66 8.36 4.52
N LYS A 131 -3.01 8.28 5.67
CA LYS A 131 -2.10 9.33 6.14
C LYS A 131 -0.80 9.29 5.33
N ALA A 132 -0.58 10.35 4.56
CA ALA A 132 0.61 10.61 3.78
C ALA A 132 1.68 11.26 4.66
N ALA A 133 2.91 10.74 4.62
CA ALA A 133 4.02 11.35 5.34
C ALA A 133 4.55 12.58 4.58
N PRO A 134 5.05 13.62 5.26
CA PRO A 134 5.75 14.72 4.59
C PRO A 134 7.06 14.26 3.91
N PRO A 135 7.50 14.91 2.82
CA PRO A 135 6.78 15.95 2.10
C PRO A 135 5.61 15.37 1.28
N THR A 136 4.45 16.03 1.36
CA THR A 136 3.21 15.69 0.65
C THR A 136 3.25 16.23 -0.78
N VAL A 137 4.21 15.74 -1.55
CA VAL A 137 4.42 16.06 -2.97
C VAL A 137 4.29 14.79 -3.79
N THR A 138 3.69 14.87 -4.97
CA THR A 138 3.35 13.75 -5.86
C THR A 138 4.43 12.67 -5.94
N MET A 139 5.63 12.99 -6.44
CA MET A 139 6.67 11.98 -6.67
C MET A 139 7.07 11.19 -5.39
N PRO A 140 7.43 11.83 -4.25
CA PRO A 140 7.67 11.12 -2.99
C PRO A 140 6.51 10.22 -2.54
N ARG A 141 5.27 10.67 -2.74
CA ARG A 141 4.07 9.93 -2.31
C ARG A 141 3.81 8.72 -3.21
N LEU A 142 3.98 8.86 -4.53
CA LEU A 142 3.95 7.73 -5.46
C LEU A 142 4.99 6.67 -5.08
N LYS A 143 6.23 7.08 -4.77
CA LYS A 143 7.28 6.16 -4.30
C LYS A 143 6.86 5.43 -3.03
N ALA A 144 6.31 6.16 -2.05
CA ALA A 144 5.85 5.58 -0.79
C ALA A 144 4.72 4.56 -0.98
N MET A 145 3.75 4.84 -1.85
CA MET A 145 2.62 3.95 -2.12
C MET A 145 3.05 2.60 -2.71
N VAL A 146 4.04 2.59 -3.60
CA VAL A 146 4.45 1.36 -4.30
C VAL A 146 5.59 0.61 -3.62
N SER A 147 6.42 1.27 -2.81
CA SER A 147 7.52 0.63 -2.08
C SER A 147 7.14 0.31 -0.63
N GLY A 148 6.13 0.98 -0.08
CA GLY A 148 5.82 0.95 1.33
C GLY A 148 6.91 1.58 2.20
N ALA A 149 7.88 2.28 1.60
CA ALA A 149 8.97 2.96 2.31
C ALA A 149 8.65 4.45 2.50
N ILE A 150 9.04 5.00 3.65
CA ILE A 150 8.97 6.44 3.91
C ILE A 150 10.28 7.06 3.45
N GLY A 151 10.26 7.72 2.28
CA GLY A 151 11.40 8.50 1.80
C GLY A 151 11.71 9.69 2.71
N GLY A 152 12.99 9.93 2.98
CA GLY A 152 13.46 11.09 3.73
C GLY A 152 13.55 12.34 2.85
N PHE A 153 13.68 13.52 3.48
CA PHE A 153 13.88 14.78 2.75
C PHE A 153 15.16 14.75 1.87
N LEU A 154 16.21 14.02 2.29
CA LEU A 154 17.41 13.82 1.45
C LEU A 154 17.10 13.06 0.18
N ASP A 155 16.21 12.07 0.23
CA ASP A 155 15.85 11.30 -0.96
C ASP A 155 15.18 12.23 -1.98
N VAL A 156 14.37 13.20 -1.53
CA VAL A 156 13.76 14.20 -2.42
C VAL A 156 14.81 15.13 -3.03
N ALA A 157 15.80 15.56 -2.23
CA ALA A 157 16.88 16.42 -2.69
C ALA A 157 17.87 15.73 -3.65
N PHE A 158 18.22 14.47 -3.39
CA PHE A 158 19.14 13.70 -4.24
C PHE A 158 18.46 13.16 -5.52
N ASN A 159 17.16 12.86 -5.46
CA ASN A 159 16.39 12.42 -6.64
C ASN A 159 16.01 13.55 -7.61
N PHE A 160 16.38 14.80 -7.32
CA PHE A 160 16.19 15.92 -8.25
C PHE A 160 16.92 15.70 -9.59
N ASN A 161 18.00 14.91 -9.60
CA ASN A 161 18.84 14.68 -10.78
C ASN A 161 18.65 13.28 -11.43
N THR A 162 18.15 12.30 -10.69
CA THR A 162 17.81 10.95 -11.20
C THR A 162 16.47 10.52 -10.62
N GLN A 163 15.42 10.53 -11.44
CA GLN A 163 14.05 10.32 -10.94
C GLN A 163 13.70 8.84 -10.76
N ALA A 164 14.36 7.93 -11.50
CA ALA A 164 14.05 6.50 -11.48
C ALA A 164 14.12 5.90 -10.06
N LEU A 165 13.08 5.15 -9.67
CA LEU A 165 13.07 4.37 -8.45
C LEU A 165 13.71 3.01 -8.71
N LEU A 166 14.95 2.85 -8.24
CA LEU A 166 15.71 1.59 -8.40
C LEU A 166 15.49 0.59 -7.27
N ASP A 167 15.00 1.06 -6.13
CA ASP A 167 14.68 0.21 -4.99
C ASP A 167 13.50 -0.69 -5.30
N ASP A 168 13.43 -1.80 -4.56
CA ASP A 168 12.33 -2.75 -4.67
C ASP A 168 10.97 -2.09 -4.44
N ASN A 169 10.02 -2.44 -5.29
CA ASN A 169 8.68 -1.85 -5.32
C ASN A 169 7.69 -2.79 -6.01
N LEU A 170 6.40 -2.55 -5.78
CA LEU A 170 5.30 -3.37 -6.26
C LEU A 170 5.28 -3.52 -7.79
N LEU A 171 5.58 -2.47 -8.56
CA LEU A 171 5.58 -2.51 -10.03
C LEU A 171 6.72 -3.39 -10.55
N GLY A 172 7.89 -3.32 -9.91
CA GLY A 172 9.01 -4.24 -10.19
C GLY A 172 8.66 -5.69 -9.89
N GLN A 173 7.96 -5.95 -8.78
CA GLN A 173 7.49 -7.28 -8.42
C GLN A 173 6.48 -7.83 -9.44
N PHE A 174 5.50 -7.02 -9.86
CA PHE A 174 4.57 -7.39 -10.94
C PHE A 174 5.27 -7.64 -12.27
N PHE A 175 6.20 -6.78 -12.66
CA PHE A 175 7.00 -6.97 -13.86
C PHE A 175 7.76 -8.29 -13.85
N SER A 176 8.35 -8.66 -12.70
CA SER A 176 9.13 -9.90 -12.55
C SER A 176 8.30 -11.18 -12.81
N ILE A 177 7.01 -11.16 -12.48
CA ILE A 177 6.06 -12.26 -12.74
C ILE A 177 5.35 -12.13 -14.09
N GLY A 178 5.79 -11.19 -14.93
CA GLY A 178 5.38 -11.08 -16.33
C GLY A 178 4.11 -10.27 -16.56
N TRP A 179 3.70 -9.44 -15.59
CA TRP A 179 2.54 -8.58 -15.75
C TRP A 179 2.77 -7.54 -16.85
N LYS A 180 1.76 -7.37 -17.69
CA LYS A 180 1.69 -6.31 -18.69
C LYS A 180 1.00 -5.10 -18.08
N MET A 181 1.71 -3.99 -18.06
CA MET A 181 1.26 -2.77 -17.38
C MET A 181 1.00 -1.66 -18.39
N VAL A 182 -0.09 -0.92 -18.18
CA VAL A 182 -0.49 0.24 -18.96
C VAL A 182 -0.57 1.45 -18.03
N MET A 183 -0.08 2.61 -18.47
CA MET A 183 -0.13 3.86 -17.71
C MET A 183 -0.71 5.00 -18.56
N LEU A 184 -1.73 5.68 -18.06
CA LEU A 184 -2.28 6.90 -18.67
C LEU A 184 -2.30 7.99 -17.60
N GLY A 185 -1.76 9.18 -17.88
CA GLY A 185 -1.76 10.29 -16.92
C GLY A 185 -0.40 10.88 -16.64
N ASP A 186 -0.18 11.42 -15.44
CA ASP A 186 1.06 12.14 -15.08
C ASP A 186 2.34 11.36 -15.43
N GLU A 187 3.15 11.95 -16.32
CA GLU A 187 4.40 11.38 -16.83
C GLU A 187 5.45 11.07 -15.74
N THR A 188 5.26 11.55 -14.51
CA THR A 188 6.08 11.16 -13.35
C THR A 188 6.23 9.63 -13.23
N TRP A 189 5.17 8.85 -13.51
CA TRP A 189 5.27 7.38 -13.52
C TRP A 189 6.30 6.85 -14.53
N LEU A 190 6.39 7.45 -15.73
CA LEU A 190 7.35 7.04 -16.76
C LEU A 190 8.80 7.34 -16.35
N LYS A 191 8.99 8.44 -15.61
CA LYS A 191 10.30 8.86 -15.11
C LYS A 191 10.74 8.01 -13.91
N LEU A 192 9.80 7.63 -13.04
CA LEU A 192 10.03 6.75 -11.90
C LEU A 192 10.30 5.30 -12.33
N PHE A 193 9.60 4.81 -13.35
CA PHE A 193 9.59 3.39 -13.74
C PHE A 193 9.92 3.19 -15.23
N PRO A 194 11.13 3.60 -15.67
CA PRO A 194 11.50 3.52 -17.08
C PRO A 194 11.48 2.07 -17.58
N GLY A 195 10.77 1.82 -18.67
CA GLY A 195 10.71 0.51 -19.34
C GLY A 195 9.74 -0.52 -18.75
N LEU A 196 8.96 -0.18 -17.72
CA LEU A 196 7.99 -1.12 -17.14
C LEU A 196 6.65 -1.19 -17.89
N PHE A 197 6.25 -0.12 -18.58
CA PHE A 197 4.93 -0.03 -19.23
C PHE A 197 4.96 -0.52 -20.67
N THR A 198 4.07 -1.45 -21.00
CA THR A 198 3.90 -1.98 -22.37
C THR A 198 3.20 -0.97 -23.28
N ARG A 199 2.27 -0.20 -22.71
CA ARG A 199 1.63 0.94 -23.36
C ARG A 199 1.57 2.08 -22.37
N HIS A 200 1.77 3.30 -22.85
CA HIS A 200 1.61 4.46 -22.00
C HIS A 200 1.27 5.72 -22.78
N ASP A 201 0.60 6.65 -22.11
CA ASP A 201 0.33 7.99 -22.61
C ASP A 201 0.50 9.00 -21.47
N GLY A 202 1.64 9.68 -21.47
CA GLY A 202 2.06 10.60 -20.41
C GLY A 202 1.54 12.02 -20.62
N VAL A 203 1.09 12.65 -19.55
CA VAL A 203 0.64 14.04 -19.52
C VAL A 203 1.56 14.84 -18.59
N SER A 204 1.89 16.07 -18.99
CA SER A 204 2.79 16.93 -18.23
C SER A 204 2.05 17.64 -17.09
N SER A 205 2.58 17.53 -15.87
CA SER A 205 2.07 18.19 -14.66
C SER A 205 2.48 19.67 -14.51
N PHE A 206 3.34 20.21 -15.39
CA PHE A 206 3.90 21.55 -15.21
C PHE A 206 2.94 22.70 -15.55
N TYR A 207 1.82 22.44 -16.25
CA TYR A 207 0.87 23.47 -16.66
C TYR A 207 -0.40 23.48 -15.79
N VAL A 208 -0.23 23.95 -14.55
CA VAL A 208 -1.28 23.99 -13.50
C VAL A 208 -2.55 24.74 -13.92
N LYS A 209 -2.48 25.65 -14.90
CA LYS A 209 -3.66 26.39 -15.39
C LYS A 209 -4.64 25.53 -16.20
N ASP A 210 -4.19 24.39 -16.71
CA ASP A 210 -5.06 23.46 -17.42
C ASP A 210 -5.71 22.50 -16.42
N THR A 211 -6.98 22.72 -16.16
CA THR A 211 -7.79 21.87 -15.29
C THR A 211 -8.69 20.93 -16.08
N VAL A 212 -8.68 20.94 -17.42
CA VAL A 212 -9.67 20.23 -18.24
C VAL A 212 -8.98 19.32 -19.26
N GLN A 213 -8.12 19.88 -20.09
CA GLN A 213 -7.43 19.12 -21.13
C GLN A 213 -6.45 18.11 -20.52
N VAL A 214 -5.87 18.40 -19.36
CA VAL A 214 -5.01 17.47 -18.61
C VAL A 214 -5.72 16.15 -18.32
N ASP A 215 -6.96 16.19 -17.83
CA ASP A 215 -7.77 15.00 -17.49
C ASP A 215 -8.45 14.38 -18.71
N GLN A 216 -8.80 15.18 -19.72
CA GLN A 216 -9.25 14.66 -21.02
C GLN A 216 -8.16 13.82 -21.69
N ASN A 217 -6.88 14.21 -21.57
CA ASN A 217 -5.76 13.45 -22.10
C ASN A 217 -5.57 12.11 -21.39
N VAL A 218 -5.91 12.01 -20.10
CA VAL A 218 -5.94 10.72 -19.39
C VAL A 218 -7.11 9.86 -19.88
N SER A 219 -8.28 10.48 -20.02
CA SER A 219 -9.53 9.76 -20.33
C SER A 219 -9.65 9.32 -21.79
N ARG A 220 -8.95 9.97 -22.74
CA ARG A 220 -9.13 9.76 -24.19
C ARG A 220 -8.92 8.32 -24.66
N HIS A 221 -8.08 7.56 -23.94
CA HIS A 221 -7.80 6.15 -24.24
C HIS A 221 -8.43 5.18 -23.24
N LEU A 222 -9.05 5.68 -22.16
CA LEU A 222 -9.59 4.84 -21.09
C LEU A 222 -10.62 3.82 -21.61
N GLY A 223 -11.61 4.26 -22.38
CA GLY A 223 -12.62 3.37 -22.95
C GLY A 223 -12.05 2.32 -23.92
N TYR A 224 -10.94 2.63 -24.59
CA TYR A 224 -10.24 1.66 -25.45
C TYR A 224 -9.51 0.61 -24.60
N GLU A 225 -8.79 1.02 -23.56
CA GLU A 225 -8.04 0.10 -22.69
C GLU A 225 -8.98 -0.77 -21.82
N LEU A 226 -10.11 -0.24 -21.35
CA LEU A 226 -11.12 -1.02 -20.61
C LEU A 226 -11.75 -2.14 -21.43
N ASN A 227 -11.77 -2.01 -22.77
CA ASN A 227 -12.25 -3.05 -23.68
C ASN A 227 -11.20 -4.11 -24.04
N ARG A 228 -9.97 -3.97 -23.53
CA ARG A 228 -8.87 -4.91 -23.79
C ARG A 228 -8.71 -5.90 -22.65
N ASP A 229 -8.19 -7.07 -22.99
CA ASP A 229 -7.91 -8.17 -22.09
C ASP A 229 -6.43 -8.57 -22.05
N ASP A 230 -5.54 -7.73 -22.58
CA ASP A 230 -4.13 -8.03 -22.77
C ASP A 230 -3.20 -7.33 -21.77
N TRP A 231 -3.76 -6.74 -20.71
CA TRP A 231 -3.03 -6.09 -19.61
C TRP A 231 -3.46 -6.66 -18.26
N ASP A 232 -2.56 -6.57 -17.27
CA ASP A 232 -2.76 -7.04 -15.90
C ASP A 232 -2.86 -5.88 -14.90
N LEU A 233 -2.18 -4.76 -15.17
CA LEU A 233 -2.29 -3.50 -14.40
C LEU A 233 -2.57 -2.31 -15.32
N LEU A 234 -3.62 -1.55 -15.01
CA LEU A 234 -3.89 -0.24 -15.59
C LEU A 234 -3.74 0.85 -14.52
N ILE A 235 -2.79 1.76 -14.71
CA ILE A 235 -2.62 2.96 -13.89
C ILE A 235 -3.24 4.16 -14.61
N LEU A 236 -4.08 4.89 -13.89
CA LEU A 236 -4.62 6.19 -14.31
C LEU A 236 -4.16 7.23 -13.30
N HIS A 237 -3.64 8.36 -13.75
CA HIS A 237 -3.23 9.44 -12.85
C HIS A 237 -3.77 10.79 -13.32
N TYR A 238 -4.84 11.25 -12.68
CA TYR A 238 -5.53 12.51 -12.95
C TYR A 238 -4.95 13.65 -12.12
N LEU A 239 -4.76 14.81 -12.75
CA LEU A 239 -4.07 15.98 -12.19
C LEU A 239 -5.02 17.17 -11.96
N GLY A 240 -6.18 17.19 -12.64
CA GLY A 240 -7.02 18.38 -12.70
C GLY A 240 -7.62 18.81 -11.36
N LEU A 241 -7.79 17.91 -10.39
CA LEU A 241 -8.27 18.26 -9.05
C LEU A 241 -7.23 19.06 -8.26
N ASP A 242 -5.98 18.59 -8.20
CA ASP A 242 -4.86 19.34 -7.60
C ASP A 242 -4.67 20.70 -8.29
N HIS A 243 -4.72 20.73 -9.63
CA HIS A 243 -4.65 21.98 -10.39
C HIS A 243 -5.78 22.97 -10.02
N VAL A 244 -7.01 22.49 -9.84
CA VAL A 244 -8.13 23.32 -9.33
C VAL A 244 -7.84 23.84 -7.93
N GLY A 245 -7.25 22.99 -7.07
CA GLY A 245 -6.74 23.35 -5.76
C GLY A 245 -5.78 24.54 -5.84
N HIS A 246 -4.67 24.42 -6.56
CA HIS A 246 -3.66 25.49 -6.69
C HIS A 246 -4.24 26.81 -7.22
N ILE A 247 -5.23 26.77 -8.13
CA ILE A 247 -5.81 27.97 -8.72
C ILE A 247 -6.76 28.69 -7.75
N GLY A 248 -7.61 27.95 -7.04
CA GLY A 248 -8.77 28.54 -6.34
C GLY A 248 -9.01 28.04 -4.93
N GLY A 249 -8.13 27.18 -4.41
CA GLY A 249 -8.27 26.52 -3.12
C GLY A 249 -9.41 25.50 -3.08
N ARG A 250 -9.67 24.98 -1.88
CA ARG A 250 -10.64 23.91 -1.62
C ARG A 250 -12.08 24.31 -1.91
N ASN A 251 -12.37 25.61 -1.73
CA ASN A 251 -13.69 26.19 -1.96
C ASN A 251 -13.84 26.81 -3.36
N SER A 252 -12.93 26.46 -4.29
CA SER A 252 -13.02 26.90 -5.69
C SER A 252 -14.35 26.50 -6.31
N VAL A 253 -14.94 27.39 -7.12
CA VAL A 253 -16.15 27.10 -7.89
C VAL A 253 -15.96 25.94 -8.88
N LEU A 254 -14.70 25.62 -9.22
CA LEU A 254 -14.34 24.51 -10.09
C LEU A 254 -14.19 23.17 -9.35
N MET A 255 -14.16 23.16 -8.01
CA MET A 255 -13.93 21.96 -7.21
C MET A 255 -15.06 20.95 -7.38
N THR A 256 -16.32 21.38 -7.20
CA THR A 256 -17.50 20.51 -7.39
C THR A 256 -17.60 19.94 -8.81
N PRO A 257 -17.51 20.75 -9.90
CA PRO A 257 -17.48 20.21 -11.26
C PRO A 257 -16.35 19.20 -11.49
N LYS A 258 -15.18 19.43 -10.91
CA LYS A 258 -14.04 18.52 -11.06
C LYS A 258 -14.24 17.20 -10.30
N LEU A 259 -14.84 17.23 -9.12
CA LEU A 259 -15.24 16.02 -8.40
C LEU A 259 -16.32 15.23 -9.15
N MET A 260 -17.27 15.90 -9.80
CA MET A 260 -18.27 15.27 -10.67
C MET A 260 -17.63 14.54 -11.85
N GLU A 261 -16.60 15.13 -12.45
CA GLU A 261 -15.82 14.49 -13.51
C GLU A 261 -15.14 13.21 -13.00
N MET A 262 -14.49 13.27 -11.83
CA MET A 262 -13.86 12.09 -11.23
C MET A 262 -14.87 11.00 -10.88
N ASP A 263 -16.06 11.37 -10.38
CA ASP A 263 -17.13 10.42 -10.06
C ASP A 263 -17.65 9.68 -11.31
N GLU A 264 -17.76 10.38 -12.45
CA GLU A 264 -18.14 9.73 -13.71
C GLU A 264 -17.06 8.80 -14.25
N VAL A 265 -15.77 9.10 -14.03
CA VAL A 265 -14.67 8.16 -14.35
C VAL A 265 -14.73 6.93 -13.44
N VAL A 266 -14.94 7.11 -12.12
CA VAL A 266 -15.12 6.01 -11.17
C VAL A 266 -16.26 5.10 -11.59
N LYS A 267 -17.40 5.70 -11.97
CA LYS A 267 -18.57 4.99 -12.49
C LYS A 267 -18.28 4.25 -13.79
N MET A 268 -17.60 4.89 -14.73
CA MET A 268 -17.23 4.26 -16.00
C MET A 268 -16.38 3.01 -15.76
N ILE A 269 -15.32 3.11 -14.95
CA ILE A 269 -14.43 1.99 -14.65
C ILE A 269 -15.21 0.88 -13.95
N HIS A 270 -15.92 1.22 -12.87
CA HIS A 270 -16.65 0.24 -12.06
C HIS A 270 -17.72 -0.51 -12.86
N LEU A 271 -18.47 0.17 -13.74
CA LEU A 271 -19.45 -0.49 -14.59
C LEU A 271 -18.79 -1.42 -15.62
N ASN A 272 -17.58 -1.10 -16.11
CA ASN A 272 -16.86 -1.98 -17.02
C ASN A 272 -16.17 -3.16 -16.29
N THR A 273 -15.88 -3.04 -14.99
CA THR A 273 -15.30 -4.13 -14.20
C THR A 273 -16.33 -5.07 -13.57
N ILE A 274 -17.54 -4.58 -13.27
CA ILE A 274 -18.60 -5.40 -12.65
C ILE A 274 -19.38 -6.25 -13.63
N VAL A 275 -19.51 -5.88 -14.91
CA VAL A 275 -20.39 -6.60 -15.86
C VAL A 275 -20.00 -8.08 -15.95
N PRO A 276 -20.80 -9.00 -15.36
CA PRO A 276 -20.71 -10.39 -15.69
C PRO A 276 -21.46 -10.53 -17.02
N GLN A 277 -20.69 -10.75 -18.08
CA GLN A 277 -21.11 -11.57 -19.20
C GLN A 277 -22.61 -11.51 -19.59
N ASP A 278 -22.94 -10.65 -20.54
CA ASP A 278 -24.00 -10.99 -21.52
C ASP A 278 -23.67 -12.29 -22.30
N ASP A 279 -22.50 -12.87 -22.05
CA ASP A 279 -22.13 -14.23 -22.39
C ASP A 279 -22.78 -15.30 -21.49
N ILE A 280 -23.70 -15.07 -20.54
CA ILE A 280 -24.42 -16.21 -19.91
C ILE A 280 -25.16 -17.07 -20.98
N LYS A 281 -25.62 -16.46 -22.08
CA LYS A 281 -26.17 -17.18 -23.24
C LYS A 281 -25.10 -17.86 -24.12
N ARG A 282 -23.87 -17.36 -24.18
CA ARG A 282 -22.75 -17.98 -24.91
C ARG A 282 -21.99 -19.01 -24.06
N GLN A 283 -21.79 -18.79 -22.78
CA GLN A 283 -21.29 -19.71 -21.75
C GLN A 283 -22.13 -20.96 -21.66
N THR A 284 -23.47 -20.88 -21.69
CA THR A 284 -24.29 -22.08 -21.68
C THR A 284 -24.06 -22.93 -22.96
N LEU A 285 -23.77 -22.28 -24.09
CA LEU A 285 -23.44 -22.93 -25.36
C LEU A 285 -21.99 -23.44 -25.43
N LEU A 286 -21.02 -22.69 -24.87
CA LEU A 286 -19.60 -23.03 -24.81
C LEU A 286 -19.31 -24.11 -23.77
N VAL A 287 -19.92 -24.05 -22.58
CA VAL A 287 -19.85 -25.13 -21.58
C VAL A 287 -20.50 -26.39 -22.13
N GLY A 288 -21.61 -26.29 -22.88
CA GLY A 288 -22.20 -27.40 -23.62
C GLY A 288 -21.25 -28.00 -24.67
N ALA A 289 -20.57 -27.17 -25.47
CA ALA A 289 -19.62 -27.61 -26.50
C ALA A 289 -18.31 -28.17 -25.90
N ILE A 290 -17.81 -27.56 -24.82
CA ILE A 290 -16.59 -27.97 -24.11
C ILE A 290 -16.84 -29.28 -23.35
N LEU A 291 -17.99 -29.47 -22.69
CA LEU A 291 -18.33 -30.76 -22.06
C LEU A 291 -18.38 -31.91 -23.07
N ILE A 292 -18.91 -31.66 -24.28
CA ILE A 292 -18.90 -32.64 -25.38
C ILE A 292 -17.45 -32.93 -25.83
N SER A 293 -16.61 -31.91 -25.94
CA SER A 293 -15.19 -32.07 -26.29
C SER A 293 -14.36 -32.76 -25.19
N SER A 294 -14.63 -32.48 -23.92
CA SER A 294 -13.96 -33.10 -22.77
C SER A 294 -14.37 -34.57 -22.60
N LEU A 295 -15.63 -34.93 -22.91
CA LEU A 295 -16.07 -36.34 -22.97
C LEU A 295 -15.44 -37.11 -24.14
N LEU A 296 -15.22 -36.46 -25.29
CA LEU A 296 -14.66 -37.09 -26.50
C LEU A 296 -13.12 -37.15 -26.51
N PHE A 297 -12.44 -36.20 -25.86
CA PHE A 297 -10.97 -36.04 -25.97
C PHE A 297 -10.21 -35.99 -24.63
N GLY A 298 -10.88 -36.12 -23.48
CA GLY A 298 -10.21 -36.23 -22.18
C GLY A 298 -9.45 -34.99 -21.69
N LEU A 299 -9.72 -33.80 -22.24
CA LEU A 299 -9.13 -32.53 -21.79
C LEU A 299 -10.00 -31.88 -20.71
N SER A 300 -9.41 -31.66 -19.52
CA SER A 300 -10.00 -30.81 -18.47
C SER A 300 -9.75 -29.33 -18.81
N PHE A 301 -10.79 -28.60 -19.19
CA PHE A 301 -10.75 -27.13 -19.29
C PHE A 301 -11.40 -26.53 -18.04
N VAL A 302 -10.61 -25.82 -17.22
CA VAL A 302 -11.13 -25.02 -16.11
C VAL A 302 -11.19 -23.57 -16.59
N PHE A 303 -12.40 -23.05 -16.78
CA PHE A 303 -12.63 -21.62 -17.05
C PHE A 303 -12.71 -20.91 -15.70
N THR A 304 -11.68 -20.15 -15.32
CA THR A 304 -11.73 -19.27 -14.15
C THR A 304 -12.13 -17.86 -14.59
N PRO A 305 -13.21 -17.24 -14.05
CA PRO A 305 -13.53 -15.85 -14.35
C PRO A 305 -12.40 -14.95 -13.84
N GLN A 306 -11.93 -14.03 -14.69
CA GLN A 306 -10.87 -13.10 -14.32
C GLN A 306 -11.40 -12.04 -13.36
N THR A 307 -10.87 -12.00 -12.13
CA THR A 307 -11.30 -11.03 -11.12
C THR A 307 -10.41 -9.78 -11.17
N CYS A 308 -11.03 -8.60 -11.19
CA CYS A 308 -10.32 -7.30 -11.25
C CYS A 308 -10.52 -6.54 -9.93
N ALA A 309 -9.43 -6.13 -9.30
CA ALA A 309 -9.49 -5.15 -8.21
C ALA A 309 -9.52 -3.74 -8.79
N TYR A 310 -10.34 -2.87 -8.21
CA TYR A 310 -10.34 -1.45 -8.54
C TYR A 310 -10.03 -0.64 -7.28
N VAL A 311 -8.94 0.13 -7.32
CA VAL A 311 -8.48 0.95 -6.20
C VAL A 311 -8.36 2.40 -6.66
N VAL A 312 -9.03 3.30 -5.95
CA VAL A 312 -8.85 4.75 -6.11
C VAL A 312 -7.99 5.25 -4.96
N VAL A 313 -6.94 5.98 -5.26
CA VAL A 313 -6.02 6.53 -4.27
C VAL A 313 -5.80 8.02 -4.53
N SER A 314 -5.37 8.71 -3.48
CA SER A 314 -4.78 10.03 -3.56
C SER A 314 -3.36 9.98 -3.01
N ASP A 315 -2.49 10.77 -3.58
CA ASP A 315 -1.10 10.90 -3.19
C ASP A 315 -0.94 11.87 -2.00
N HIS A 316 -1.73 12.94 -1.95
CA HIS A 316 -1.81 13.87 -0.83
C HIS A 316 -3.19 14.55 -0.74
N GLY A 317 -3.41 15.33 0.32
CA GLY A 317 -4.51 16.29 0.37
C GLY A 317 -4.04 17.69 -0.04
N MET A 318 -4.76 18.72 0.37
CA MET A 318 -4.41 20.12 0.10
C MET A 318 -4.93 21.03 1.21
N THR A 319 -4.18 22.10 1.51
CA THR A 319 -4.61 23.19 2.41
C THR A 319 -5.81 23.95 1.85
N ASP A 320 -6.48 24.77 2.67
CA ASP A 320 -7.63 25.58 2.23
C ASP A 320 -7.33 26.49 1.04
N ASN A 321 -6.10 27.00 0.96
CA ASN A 321 -5.62 27.83 -0.15
C ASN A 321 -5.11 27.01 -1.35
N GLY A 322 -5.21 25.68 -1.29
CA GLY A 322 -4.83 24.78 -2.39
C GLY A 322 -3.35 24.46 -2.49
N ASN A 323 -2.57 24.72 -1.44
CA ASN A 323 -1.15 24.36 -1.38
C ASN A 323 -0.96 22.98 -0.72
N HIS A 324 0.19 22.36 -0.95
CA HIS A 324 0.59 21.08 -0.35
C HIS A 324 2.14 21.01 -0.19
N GLY A 325 2.66 19.88 0.29
CA GLY A 325 4.09 19.64 0.54
C GLY A 325 4.49 19.69 2.01
N GLY A 326 3.64 20.22 2.88
CA GLY A 326 3.83 20.32 4.31
C GLY A 326 3.38 19.08 5.09
N SER A 327 2.99 19.33 6.35
CA SER A 327 2.62 18.30 7.32
C SER A 327 1.30 18.61 8.03
N SER A 328 0.48 19.52 7.48
CA SER A 328 -0.82 19.81 8.05
C SER A 328 -1.75 18.59 7.90
N TYR A 329 -2.82 18.55 8.69
CA TYR A 329 -3.82 17.48 8.55
C TYR A 329 -4.39 17.46 7.14
N GLU A 330 -4.74 18.64 6.61
CA GLU A 330 -5.36 18.82 5.30
C GLU A 330 -4.46 18.34 4.16
N GLU A 331 -3.14 18.47 4.30
CA GLU A 331 -2.16 17.99 3.32
C GLU A 331 -1.88 16.50 3.44
N THR A 332 -1.91 15.96 4.66
CA THR A 332 -1.54 14.56 4.95
C THR A 332 -2.72 13.60 4.85
N ASP A 333 -3.96 14.09 4.88
CA ASP A 333 -5.17 13.27 4.79
C ASP A 333 -5.56 12.96 3.34
N SER A 334 -5.04 11.86 2.80
CA SER A 334 -5.29 11.41 1.43
C SER A 334 -6.26 10.22 1.38
N LEU A 335 -7.04 10.10 0.29
CA LEU A 335 -8.02 9.02 0.13
C LEU A 335 -7.36 7.69 -0.28
N VAL A 336 -7.81 6.57 0.28
CA VAL A 336 -7.74 5.26 -0.37
C VAL A 336 -9.14 4.66 -0.36
N LEU A 337 -9.60 4.15 -1.49
CA LEU A 337 -10.91 3.53 -1.68
C LEU A 337 -10.72 2.22 -2.44
N PHE A 338 -11.05 1.11 -1.78
CA PHE A 338 -11.12 -0.20 -2.43
C PHE A 338 -12.54 -0.44 -2.92
N ILE A 339 -12.70 -0.71 -4.21
CA ILE A 339 -13.98 -0.98 -4.86
C ILE A 339 -13.96 -2.42 -5.37
N GLY A 340 -14.93 -3.21 -4.91
CA GLY A 340 -15.00 -4.64 -5.18
C GLY A 340 -16.38 -5.09 -5.69
N PRO A 341 -16.46 -6.24 -6.37
CA PRO A 341 -17.72 -6.77 -6.88
C PRO A 341 -18.64 -7.32 -5.77
N THR A 342 -18.08 -7.65 -4.61
CA THR A 342 -18.79 -8.24 -3.47
C THR A 342 -19.10 -7.17 -2.42
N LYS A 343 -20.23 -7.37 -1.72
CA LYS A 343 -20.60 -6.48 -0.61
C LYS A 343 -19.70 -6.71 0.59
N TYR A 344 -18.94 -5.68 0.94
CA TYR A 344 -18.30 -5.52 2.23
C TYR A 344 -19.37 -5.68 3.33
N ALA A 345 -19.08 -6.51 4.33
CA ALA A 345 -20.01 -6.79 5.44
C ALA A 345 -20.10 -5.62 6.44
N SER A 346 -19.87 -4.38 5.99
CA SER A 346 -19.74 -3.18 6.81
C SER A 346 -20.97 -2.30 6.66
N ASP A 347 -21.38 -1.67 7.77
CA ASP A 347 -22.29 -0.53 7.69
C ASP A 347 -21.55 0.71 7.13
N TYR A 348 -22.30 1.73 6.73
CA TYR A 348 -21.74 2.93 6.12
C TYR A 348 -20.70 3.62 7.03
N ALA A 349 -20.93 3.63 8.34
CA ALA A 349 -20.00 4.21 9.30
C ALA A 349 -18.65 3.44 9.31
N SER A 350 -18.69 2.11 9.33
CA SER A 350 -17.50 1.27 9.21
C SER A 350 -16.84 1.36 7.83
N ALA A 351 -17.53 1.81 6.79
CA ALA A 351 -16.96 2.00 5.46
C ALA A 351 -16.21 3.34 5.29
N THR A 352 -16.46 4.34 6.15
CA THR A 352 -15.91 5.70 6.00
C THR A 352 -15.02 6.18 7.15
N HIS A 353 -14.95 5.46 8.27
CA HIS A 353 -14.19 5.90 9.46
C HIS A 353 -12.83 5.21 9.62
N ASN A 354 -12.35 4.52 8.60
CA ASN A 354 -11.10 3.78 8.69
C ASN A 354 -9.90 4.70 8.50
N THR A 355 -8.80 4.39 9.17
CA THR A 355 -7.51 5.08 9.01
C THR A 355 -6.45 4.07 8.65
N ALA A 356 -5.59 4.43 7.70
CA ALA A 356 -4.40 3.67 7.33
C ALA A 356 -3.25 4.65 7.07
N TYR A 357 -2.03 4.15 6.90
CA TYR A 357 -0.94 4.94 6.35
C TYR A 357 -0.80 4.66 4.85
N GLN A 358 -0.35 5.65 4.09
CA GLN A 358 -0.17 5.48 2.64
C GLN A 358 0.81 4.33 2.29
N VAL A 359 1.79 4.07 3.16
CA VAL A 359 2.74 2.96 3.01
C VAL A 359 2.09 1.58 3.20
N ASP A 360 0.91 1.49 3.79
CA ASP A 360 0.16 0.25 4.02
C ASP A 360 -0.46 -0.31 2.73
N ILE A 361 -0.48 0.49 1.65
CA ILE A 361 -0.96 0.09 0.33
C ILE A 361 -0.06 -0.98 -0.30
N ALA A 362 1.26 -0.78 -0.29
CA ALA A 362 2.22 -1.70 -0.91
C ALA A 362 2.14 -3.15 -0.38
N PRO A 363 2.17 -3.42 0.95
CA PRO A 363 2.11 -4.79 1.47
C PRO A 363 0.72 -5.40 1.27
N THR A 364 -0.34 -4.57 1.30
CA THR A 364 -1.71 -5.01 1.05
C THR A 364 -1.90 -5.48 -0.38
N LEU A 365 -1.50 -4.68 -1.37
CA LEU A 365 -1.58 -5.08 -2.77
C LEU A 365 -0.62 -6.24 -3.09
N ALA A 366 0.60 -6.23 -2.55
CA ALA A 366 1.54 -7.33 -2.78
C ALA A 366 0.93 -8.70 -2.42
N LEU A 367 0.34 -8.80 -1.24
CA LEU A 367 -0.27 -10.04 -0.77
C LEU A 367 -1.59 -10.37 -1.48
N LEU A 368 -2.40 -9.39 -1.88
CA LEU A 368 -3.64 -9.63 -2.65
C LEU A 368 -3.36 -10.24 -4.02
N PHE A 369 -2.21 -9.91 -4.61
CA PHE A 369 -1.79 -10.36 -5.93
C PHE A 369 -0.73 -11.47 -5.90
N GLY A 370 -0.36 -11.94 -4.71
CA GLY A 370 0.54 -13.08 -4.54
C GLY A 370 1.99 -12.80 -4.94
N VAL A 371 2.48 -11.56 -4.74
CA VAL A 371 3.88 -11.19 -4.92
C VAL A 371 4.54 -10.86 -3.58
N PRO A 372 5.89 -10.95 -3.47
CA PRO A 372 6.61 -10.55 -2.28
C PRO A 372 6.34 -9.09 -1.89
N ILE A 373 6.26 -8.83 -0.58
CA ILE A 373 6.23 -7.46 -0.05
C ILE A 373 7.59 -6.79 -0.35
N PRO A 374 7.61 -5.54 -0.86
CA PRO A 374 8.87 -4.86 -1.17
C PRO A 374 9.84 -4.80 0.02
N LYS A 375 11.14 -4.95 -0.28
CA LYS A 375 12.17 -5.24 0.72
C LYS A 375 12.40 -4.17 1.79
N ASN A 376 12.06 -2.91 1.50
CA ASN A 376 12.19 -1.81 2.46
C ASN A 376 10.82 -1.29 2.94
N ASN A 377 9.78 -2.09 2.76
CA ASN A 377 8.43 -1.78 3.24
C ASN A 377 8.40 -1.65 4.76
N VAL A 378 7.89 -0.52 5.25
CA VAL A 378 7.53 -0.28 6.66
C VAL A 378 6.01 -0.33 6.89
N GLY A 379 5.21 -0.42 5.82
CA GLY A 379 3.75 -0.48 5.91
C GLY A 379 3.23 -1.76 6.56
N VAL A 380 2.04 -1.66 7.14
CA VAL A 380 1.31 -2.75 7.77
C VAL A 380 0.15 -3.17 6.87
N LEU A 381 -0.22 -4.45 6.92
CA LEU A 381 -1.34 -4.97 6.14
C LEU A 381 -2.69 -4.35 6.55
N ILE A 382 -3.48 -3.87 5.58
CA ILE A 382 -4.89 -3.49 5.77
C ILE A 382 -5.75 -4.76 5.79
N ALA A 383 -5.79 -5.42 6.95
CA ALA A 383 -6.28 -6.79 7.09
C ALA A 383 -7.77 -6.97 6.77
N GLU A 384 -8.59 -5.92 6.87
CA GLU A 384 -10.03 -5.93 6.59
C GLU A 384 -10.33 -6.16 5.09
N ILE A 385 -9.38 -5.80 4.22
CA ILE A 385 -9.52 -6.01 2.78
C ILE A 385 -9.49 -7.50 2.42
N PHE A 386 -8.72 -8.31 3.15
CA PHE A 386 -8.59 -9.75 2.92
C PHE A 386 -9.86 -10.53 3.27
N THR A 387 -10.55 -10.17 4.36
CA THR A 387 -11.78 -10.84 4.79
C THR A 387 -12.99 -10.42 3.97
N SER A 388 -12.95 -9.23 3.39
CA SER A 388 -14.08 -8.69 2.65
C SER A 388 -14.08 -9.05 1.16
N LEU A 389 -12.93 -9.36 0.60
CA LEU A 389 -12.77 -9.73 -0.81
C LEU A 389 -12.77 -11.25 -1.04
N THR A 390 -12.78 -12.06 0.02
CA THR A 390 -12.85 -13.52 -0.04
C THR A 390 -14.24 -14.01 0.38
N GLU A 391 -14.86 -14.90 -0.41
CA GLU A 391 -16.29 -15.25 -0.30
C GLU A 391 -16.70 -16.05 0.96
N ASP A 392 -15.78 -16.38 1.88
CA ASP A 392 -16.04 -17.40 2.89
C ASP A 392 -16.42 -16.82 4.27
N LYS A 393 -17.72 -16.56 4.48
CA LYS A 393 -18.28 -16.02 5.72
C LYS A 393 -18.63 -17.05 6.81
N ASN A 394 -18.04 -18.25 6.81
CA ASN A 394 -18.32 -19.25 7.83
C ASN A 394 -17.06 -19.91 8.40
N GLN A 395 -16.52 -19.34 9.49
CA GLN A 395 -16.22 -20.07 10.75
C GLN A 395 -15.56 -19.16 11.79
N ILE A 396 -16.21 -19.01 12.95
CA ILE A 396 -15.62 -18.40 14.15
C ILE A 396 -14.65 -19.39 14.79
N LYS A 397 -13.37 -19.03 14.94
CA LYS A 397 -12.46 -19.56 15.98
C LYS A 397 -11.53 -18.46 16.52
N LYS A 398 -11.28 -18.53 17.84
CA LYS A 398 -10.63 -17.54 18.71
C LYS A 398 -9.22 -17.10 18.23
N PRO A 399 -8.76 -15.88 18.56
CA PRO A 399 -7.47 -15.36 18.12
C PRO A 399 -6.27 -16.04 18.80
N ASN A 400 -5.16 -16.20 18.07
CA ASN A 400 -3.84 -16.56 18.60
C ASN A 400 -2.83 -15.43 18.33
N VAL A 401 -2.57 -14.65 19.39
CA VAL A 401 -1.41 -13.86 19.89
C VAL A 401 -0.23 -13.47 18.97
N ILE A 402 0.08 -14.16 17.87
CA ILE A 402 1.27 -13.91 17.03
C ILE A 402 1.24 -12.51 16.43
N VAL A 403 0.08 -12.22 15.85
CA VAL A 403 -0.23 -11.05 15.04
C VAL A 403 -0.51 -9.85 15.92
N VAL A 404 -1.10 -10.10 17.09
CA VAL A 404 -1.58 -9.05 17.99
C VAL A 404 -0.41 -8.26 18.55
N PHE A 405 0.70 -8.90 18.94
CA PHE A 405 1.70 -8.22 19.77
C PHE A 405 2.79 -7.42 19.03
N ILE A 406 3.21 -7.84 17.83
CA ILE A 406 4.11 -7.04 16.97
C ILE A 406 3.37 -5.78 16.50
N VAL A 407 2.10 -5.93 16.13
CA VAL A 407 1.21 -4.85 15.72
C VAL A 407 0.91 -3.89 16.89
N GLN A 408 0.63 -4.39 18.11
CA GLN A 408 0.25 -3.53 19.26
C GLN A 408 1.41 -2.70 19.85
N ASN A 409 2.66 -3.18 19.79
CA ASN A 409 3.81 -2.41 20.30
C ASN A 409 4.42 -1.44 19.27
N CYS A 410 4.16 -1.65 17.96
CA CYS A 410 4.58 -0.71 16.92
C CYS A 410 3.50 0.34 16.57
N LEU A 411 2.20 0.09 16.80
CA LEU A 411 1.09 0.95 16.31
C LEU A 411 0.21 1.61 17.39
N GLY A 412 0.54 1.47 18.67
CA GLY A 412 -0.18 2.15 19.76
C GLY A 412 -1.46 1.46 20.24
N PRO A 413 -2.10 1.98 21.31
CA PRO A 413 -2.99 1.21 22.19
C PRO A 413 -4.40 0.89 21.66
N ASN A 414 -4.80 1.34 20.45
CA ASN A 414 -6.19 1.27 19.99
C ASN A 414 -6.54 0.06 19.09
N PHE A 415 -5.63 -0.89 18.87
CA PHE A 415 -5.93 -2.09 18.08
C PHE A 415 -6.80 -3.09 18.88
N THR A 416 -8.04 -3.32 18.44
CA THR A 416 -9.00 -4.26 19.08
C THR A 416 -9.17 -5.53 18.23
N THR A 417 -9.10 -6.69 18.89
CA THR A 417 -8.77 -8.01 18.29
C THR A 417 -9.94 -8.98 18.16
N THR A 418 -11.17 -8.49 18.06
CA THR A 418 -12.35 -9.32 18.31
C THR A 418 -12.81 -10.22 17.16
N THR A 419 -12.25 -10.13 15.94
CA THR A 419 -12.72 -10.94 14.79
C THR A 419 -11.63 -11.26 13.75
N ILE A 420 -10.77 -12.25 14.01
CA ILE A 420 -9.89 -12.83 12.98
C ILE A 420 -10.37 -14.27 12.74
N SER A 421 -10.98 -14.54 11.58
CA SER A 421 -11.66 -15.81 11.28
C SER A 421 -11.05 -16.64 10.14
N ASN A 422 -10.10 -16.11 9.36
CA ASN A 422 -9.61 -16.74 8.12
C ASN A 422 -8.10 -17.07 8.21
N ASP A 423 -7.73 -18.32 7.91
CA ASP A 423 -6.35 -18.83 7.87
C ASP A 423 -5.46 -18.03 6.89
N GLN A 424 -6.03 -17.57 5.78
CA GLN A 424 -5.33 -16.72 4.80
C GLN A 424 -4.97 -15.36 5.38
N GLN A 425 -5.86 -14.77 6.18
CA GLN A 425 -5.61 -13.48 6.84
C GLN A 425 -4.48 -13.60 7.87
N LEU A 426 -4.45 -14.70 8.63
CA LEU A 426 -3.37 -14.99 9.56
C LEU A 426 -2.03 -15.16 8.84
N ARG A 427 -2.02 -15.89 7.71
CA ARG A 427 -0.81 -16.06 6.89
C ARG A 427 -0.33 -14.73 6.30
N ALA A 428 -1.24 -13.88 5.83
CA ALA A 428 -0.90 -12.56 5.30
C ALA A 428 -0.23 -11.66 6.36
N LEU A 429 -0.79 -11.66 7.57
CA LEU A 429 -0.23 -10.93 8.71
C LEU A 429 1.14 -11.47 9.15
N GLU A 430 1.33 -12.79 9.08
CA GLU A 430 2.63 -13.42 9.33
C GLU A 430 3.70 -12.96 8.32
N LEU A 431 3.38 -12.98 7.02
CA LEU A 431 4.30 -12.56 5.97
C LEU A 431 4.69 -11.07 6.11
N ASN A 432 3.73 -10.20 6.40
CA ASN A 432 4.00 -8.78 6.68
C ASN A 432 4.89 -8.62 7.92
N SER A 433 4.64 -9.39 8.98
CA SER A 433 5.45 -9.36 10.21
C SER A 433 6.90 -9.80 9.99
N TRP A 434 7.13 -10.84 9.18
CA TRP A 434 8.49 -11.28 8.84
C TRP A 434 9.26 -10.23 8.05
N GLN A 435 8.59 -9.55 7.11
CA GLN A 435 9.22 -8.48 6.35
C GLN A 435 9.63 -7.30 7.24
N LEU A 436 8.75 -6.88 8.16
CA LEU A 436 9.07 -5.84 9.14
C LEU A 436 10.22 -6.24 10.07
N LEU A 437 10.25 -7.51 10.51
CA LEU A 437 11.34 -8.02 11.33
C LEU A 437 12.70 -7.95 10.60
N ARG A 438 12.76 -8.35 9.33
CA ARG A 438 14.00 -8.25 8.53
C ARG A 438 14.52 -6.82 8.47
N LEU A 439 13.61 -5.85 8.32
CA LEU A 439 13.98 -4.44 8.28
C LEU A 439 14.47 -3.93 9.63
N LEU A 440 13.82 -4.34 10.73
CA LEU A 440 14.27 -4.02 12.09
C LEU A 440 15.65 -4.60 12.40
N GLU A 441 15.91 -5.86 12.07
CA GLU A 441 17.21 -6.51 12.24
C GLU A 441 18.32 -5.82 11.44
N ALA A 442 17.99 -5.29 10.25
CA ALA A 442 18.95 -4.54 9.43
C ALA A 442 19.28 -3.16 10.01
N GLN A 443 18.31 -2.51 10.67
CA GLN A 443 18.49 -1.20 11.30
C GLN A 443 19.12 -1.29 12.69
N LEU A 444 18.92 -2.41 13.38
CA LEU A 444 19.40 -2.69 14.72
C LEU A 444 20.28 -3.96 14.69
N PRO A 445 21.57 -3.88 14.29
CA PRO A 445 22.42 -5.06 14.16
C PRO A 445 22.70 -5.81 15.47
N GLY A 446 22.36 -5.22 16.63
CA GLY A 446 22.37 -5.88 17.94
C GLY A 446 21.09 -6.66 18.26
N LEU A 447 20.00 -6.45 17.52
CA LEU A 447 18.72 -7.13 17.68
C LEU A 447 18.80 -8.50 17.00
N SER A 448 19.17 -9.53 17.77
CA SER A 448 19.12 -10.92 17.33
C SER A 448 18.22 -11.72 18.25
N CYS A 449 17.01 -12.03 17.78
CA CYS A 449 16.09 -12.88 18.52
C CYS A 449 16.50 -14.37 18.48
N ARG A 450 17.58 -14.73 17.77
CA ARG A 450 18.11 -16.10 17.67
C ARG A 450 18.82 -16.57 18.95
N SER A 451 19.46 -15.66 19.70
CA SER A 451 20.34 -15.98 20.84
C SER A 451 19.76 -15.59 22.21
N PHE A 452 18.49 -15.18 22.27
CA PHE A 452 17.88 -14.76 23.54
C PHE A 452 17.54 -15.95 24.44
N ASN A 453 18.36 -16.17 25.47
CA ASN A 453 18.09 -17.18 26.51
C ASN A 453 16.89 -16.73 27.36
N SER A 454 15.87 -17.60 27.42
CA SER A 454 14.65 -17.41 28.21
C SER A 454 14.83 -17.61 29.72
N ASP A 455 16.06 -17.68 30.21
CA ASP A 455 16.39 -18.09 31.59
C ASP A 455 15.91 -17.09 32.67
N GLY A 456 15.41 -15.92 32.28
CA GLY A 456 14.87 -14.89 33.18
C GLY A 456 13.35 -14.82 33.27
N PHE A 457 12.58 -15.63 32.52
CA PHE A 457 11.14 -15.46 32.43
C PHE A 457 10.37 -16.64 33.04
N SER A 458 9.52 -16.34 34.02
CA SER A 458 8.63 -17.31 34.65
C SER A 458 7.60 -17.83 33.66
N ASP A 459 7.61 -19.16 33.44
CA ASP A 459 6.64 -19.89 32.63
C ASP A 459 5.36 -20.08 33.46
N ASP A 460 4.31 -19.34 33.10
CA ASP A 460 2.98 -19.56 33.65
C ASP A 460 2.15 -20.29 32.58
N GLN A 461 1.77 -21.53 32.89
CA GLN A 461 0.73 -22.33 32.20
C GLN A 461 1.12 -23.23 31.01
N GLY A 462 2.27 -23.91 31.06
CA GLY A 462 2.47 -25.19 30.33
C GLY A 462 2.41 -25.12 28.79
N LEU A 463 2.47 -23.91 28.22
CA LEU A 463 2.53 -23.63 26.79
C LEU A 463 3.90 -23.07 26.36
N GLY A 464 4.84 -22.88 27.31
CA GLY A 464 6.15 -22.28 27.06
C GLY A 464 6.09 -20.79 26.71
N ILE A 465 5.06 -20.07 27.17
CA ILE A 465 4.86 -18.64 26.93
C ILE A 465 5.45 -17.88 28.11
N SER A 466 6.54 -17.17 27.86
CA SER A 466 7.24 -16.39 28.88
C SER A 466 6.59 -15.01 29.07
N LYS A 467 6.45 -14.54 30.32
CA LYS A 467 6.11 -13.14 30.59
C LYS A 467 7.28 -12.24 30.15
N CYS A 468 7.09 -11.36 29.16
CA CYS A 468 8.17 -10.53 28.63
C CYS A 468 8.44 -9.29 29.48
N SER A 469 9.70 -9.05 29.82
CA SER A 469 10.19 -7.87 30.56
C SER A 469 11.65 -7.60 30.21
N GLY A 470 12.11 -6.35 30.36
CA GLY A 470 13.50 -5.99 30.05
C GLY A 470 13.59 -4.69 29.24
N SER A 471 14.72 -4.50 28.55
CA SER A 471 14.90 -3.49 27.50
C SER A 471 13.89 -3.65 26.36
N MET A 472 13.71 -2.63 25.52
CA MET A 472 12.79 -2.72 24.38
C MET A 472 13.13 -3.88 23.44
N ASP A 473 14.42 -4.13 23.21
CA ASP A 473 14.91 -5.22 22.37
C ASP A 473 14.60 -6.60 22.97
N GLU A 474 14.80 -6.74 24.29
CA GLU A 474 14.45 -7.95 25.06
C GLU A 474 12.95 -8.24 25.01
N MET A 475 12.14 -7.20 25.23
CA MET A 475 10.69 -7.29 25.19
C MET A 475 10.22 -7.68 23.79
N PHE A 476 10.76 -7.04 22.75
CA PHE A 476 10.45 -7.35 21.36
C PHE A 476 10.78 -8.80 21.01
N CYS A 477 11.99 -9.28 21.30
CA CYS A 477 12.40 -10.63 20.97
C CYS A 477 11.63 -11.72 21.75
N CYS A 478 11.34 -11.47 23.03
CA CYS A 478 10.50 -12.37 23.83
C CYS A 478 9.09 -12.47 23.23
N LEU A 479 8.48 -11.34 22.87
CA LEU A 479 7.15 -11.29 22.27
C LEU A 479 7.11 -11.99 20.91
N TYR A 480 8.12 -11.73 20.06
CA TYR A 480 8.27 -12.41 18.77
C TYR A 480 8.39 -13.94 18.93
N ARG A 481 9.13 -14.43 19.93
CA ARG A 481 9.27 -15.86 20.19
C ARG A 481 7.97 -16.49 20.70
N ASN A 482 7.29 -15.84 21.65
CA ASN A 482 5.98 -16.27 22.13
C ASN A 482 4.97 -16.35 20.98
N ALA A 483 4.98 -15.34 20.11
CA ALA A 483 4.22 -15.30 18.88
C ALA A 483 4.52 -16.55 18.02
N LYS A 484 5.78 -16.78 17.64
CA LYS A 484 6.20 -17.94 16.83
C LYS A 484 5.78 -19.30 17.42
N LEU A 485 5.89 -19.47 18.73
CA LEU A 485 5.48 -20.70 19.44
C LEU A 485 3.96 -20.92 19.35
N LEU A 486 3.17 -19.87 19.60
CA LEU A 486 1.71 -19.89 19.49
C LEU A 486 1.25 -20.22 18.07
N HIS A 487 1.92 -19.68 17.04
CA HIS A 487 1.65 -20.03 15.64
C HIS A 487 1.87 -21.51 15.35
N SER A 488 3.03 -22.01 15.75
CA SER A 488 3.44 -23.39 15.49
C SER A 488 2.48 -24.38 16.15
N SER A 489 2.07 -24.07 17.40
CA SER A 489 1.06 -24.85 18.14
C SER A 489 -0.30 -24.83 17.44
N TRP A 490 -0.70 -23.70 16.87
CA TRP A 490 -1.94 -23.58 16.11
C TRP A 490 -1.89 -24.41 14.81
N LYS A 491 -0.83 -24.27 13.99
CA LYS A 491 -0.67 -25.00 12.72
C LYS A 491 -0.72 -26.52 12.94
N LEU A 492 -0.11 -26.99 14.03
CA LEU A 492 -0.17 -28.41 14.44
C LEU A 492 -1.60 -28.86 14.80
N LYS A 493 -2.39 -28.00 15.46
CA LYS A 493 -3.78 -28.30 15.82
C LYS A 493 -4.71 -28.32 14.61
N THR A 494 -4.49 -27.47 13.61
CA THR A 494 -5.25 -27.50 12.34
C THR A 494 -4.94 -28.73 11.50
N VAL A 495 -3.68 -29.20 11.45
CA VAL A 495 -3.29 -30.42 10.73
C VAL A 495 -3.80 -31.70 11.41
N SER A 496 -4.07 -31.65 12.72
CA SER A 496 -4.60 -32.79 13.50
C SER A 496 -6.14 -32.96 13.45
N ARG A 497 -6.85 -32.05 12.77
CA ARG A 497 -8.30 -32.09 12.53
C ARG A 497 -8.56 -32.40 11.07
#